data_AF-A0A665VIU5-F1
#
_entry.id   AF-A0A665VIU5-F1
#
_cell.length_a   1.000
_cell.length_b   1.000
_cell.length_c   1.000
_cell.angle_alpha   90.00
_cell.angle_beta   90.00
_cell.angle_gamma   90.00
#
_symmetry.space_group_name_H-M   'P 1'
#
loop_
_entity.id
_entity.type
_entity.pdbx_description
1 polymer ?
#
loop_
_entity_poly.entity_id
_entity_poly.type
_entity_poly.pdbx_seq_one_letter_code
_entity_poly.pdbx_strand_id
1 'polypeptide(L)'
;MENRTEQVDWDHVNKLLQHHGFKPVCFADPVENKNLSDLVLLDKRSAGEIRAALRTMLMDSERRQSLIQELSKSNNHLKEEIQEHMSRAAQLSQQTTELQGLLDAVKTRVQDLEDRYLAKEAQHHRNTQQLQQQKEETQVCQRVVHNKQLKREKTAQLQSKLYFTIKEEERLSVCQSRTFQQICKRISRHNSAADQQNSVFQLLTEISAVMTNHRAPIRLDQQKPSAFDSNPAEFGSLLPTLETWAQQLHLLKELQQGLTKLMARLMAGQFSDGSHDATEAVKVEEMMLMVDTMLESTSVDDKMVRSPTRYTLGSMVSHFQKLFDVTSLSGVYPRMNEVYTRLGEMTNAMKNLQDVLDLDSRASPEQVVNQVTRMVSLSGQTAGLCDLVGDADIDSIIVKMKQHEEFFPPFHALIMDISQTLGVSHLDDILPALRSLTQKHCD
;
A
#
# COMPACT_ATOMS: atom_id res chain seq x y z
N MET A 1 31.33 -79.30 -78.91
CA MET A 1 30.65 -77.97 -78.85
C MET A 1 30.50 -77.46 -77.42
N GLU A 2 30.44 -78.33 -76.41
CA GLU A 2 30.14 -77.97 -75.01
C GLU A 2 31.25 -77.20 -74.26
N ASN A 3 32.52 -77.42 -74.61
CA ASN A 3 33.63 -76.70 -73.97
C ASN A 3 33.68 -75.20 -74.35
N ARG A 4 33.19 -74.86 -75.56
CA ARG A 4 33.12 -73.46 -76.03
C ARG A 4 32.06 -72.64 -75.30
N THR A 5 30.92 -73.25 -74.95
CA THR A 5 29.84 -72.56 -74.22
C THR A 5 30.24 -72.23 -72.78
N GLU A 6 30.99 -73.12 -72.12
CA GLU A 6 31.46 -72.90 -70.76
C GLU A 6 32.54 -71.80 -70.70
N GLN A 7 33.41 -71.74 -71.72
CA GLN A 7 34.41 -70.69 -71.82
C GLN A 7 33.80 -69.30 -71.99
N VAL A 8 32.77 -69.15 -72.84
CA VAL A 8 32.04 -67.90 -73.01
C VAL A 8 31.35 -67.46 -71.71
N ASP A 9 30.82 -68.39 -70.93
CA ASP A 9 30.19 -68.04 -69.66
C ASP A 9 31.20 -67.56 -68.60
N TRP A 10 32.36 -68.19 -68.53
CA TRP A 10 33.44 -67.77 -67.63
C TRP A 10 34.08 -66.46 -68.09
N ASP A 11 34.13 -66.16 -69.38
CA ASP A 11 34.59 -64.87 -69.90
C ASP A 11 33.80 -63.69 -69.34
N HIS A 12 32.48 -63.84 -69.18
CA HIS A 12 31.64 -62.80 -68.55
C HIS A 12 31.99 -62.59 -67.08
N VAL A 13 32.26 -63.67 -66.33
CA VAL A 13 32.68 -63.57 -64.91
C VAL A 13 34.08 -63.01 -64.80
N ASN A 14 34.98 -63.38 -65.70
CA ASN A 14 36.35 -62.89 -65.75
C ASN A 14 36.40 -61.38 -66.02
N LYS A 15 35.53 -60.85 -66.88
CA LYS A 15 35.39 -59.39 -67.06
C LYS A 15 34.96 -58.70 -65.76
N LEU A 16 33.99 -59.25 -65.04
CA LEU A 16 33.56 -58.73 -63.75
C LEU A 16 34.68 -58.82 -62.70
N LEU A 17 35.36 -59.96 -62.59
CA LEU A 17 36.50 -60.15 -61.70
C LEU A 17 37.59 -59.10 -61.96
N GLN A 18 37.95 -58.91 -63.23
CA GLN A 18 38.95 -57.92 -63.63
C GLN A 18 38.51 -56.48 -63.33
N HIS A 19 37.22 -56.15 -63.50
CA HIS A 19 36.68 -54.84 -63.12
C HIS A 19 36.84 -54.56 -61.62
N HIS A 20 36.77 -55.61 -60.79
CA HIS A 20 37.03 -55.55 -59.34
C HIS A 20 38.50 -55.78 -58.96
N GLY A 21 39.42 -55.85 -59.93
CA GLY A 21 40.86 -56.01 -59.70
C GLY A 21 41.32 -57.45 -59.40
N PHE A 22 40.46 -58.44 -59.58
CA PHE A 22 40.80 -59.86 -59.41
C PHE A 22 41.36 -60.47 -60.70
N LYS A 23 42.17 -61.53 -60.54
CA LYS A 23 42.70 -62.30 -61.68
C LYS A 23 41.59 -63.14 -62.34
N PRO A 24 41.58 -63.31 -63.67
CA PRO A 24 40.62 -64.16 -64.35
C PRO A 24 40.85 -65.64 -64.04
N VAL A 25 39.77 -66.41 -64.05
CA VAL A 25 39.78 -67.87 -64.00
C VAL A 25 40.15 -68.41 -65.39
N CYS A 26 41.25 -69.15 -65.47
CA CYS A 26 41.72 -69.76 -66.71
C CYS A 26 41.44 -71.27 -66.72
N PHE A 27 41.04 -71.81 -67.87
CA PHE A 27 40.99 -73.26 -68.06
C PHE A 27 42.41 -73.78 -68.28
N ALA A 28 42.81 -74.79 -67.51
CA ALA A 28 44.12 -75.40 -67.65
C ALA A 28 44.18 -76.32 -68.88
N ASP A 29 45.28 -76.23 -69.65
CA ASP A 29 45.58 -77.22 -70.67
C ASP A 29 46.16 -78.48 -69.99
N PRO A 30 45.52 -79.67 -70.15
CA PRO A 30 45.99 -80.93 -69.58
C PRO A 30 47.37 -81.38 -70.09
N VAL A 31 47.84 -80.83 -71.23
CA VAL A 31 49.13 -81.21 -71.85
C VAL A 31 50.28 -80.35 -71.32
N GLU A 32 50.01 -79.11 -70.93
CA GLU A 32 51.03 -78.16 -70.44
C GLU A 32 51.23 -78.22 -68.91
N ASN A 33 50.21 -78.61 -68.15
CA ASN A 33 50.27 -78.64 -66.67
C ASN A 33 50.64 -80.01 -66.12
N LYS A 34 51.91 -80.18 -65.73
CA LYS A 34 52.44 -81.44 -65.17
C LYS A 34 52.13 -81.65 -63.68
N ASN A 35 51.75 -80.59 -62.96
CA ASN A 35 51.46 -80.64 -61.53
C ASN A 35 49.95 -80.64 -61.29
N LEU A 36 49.37 -81.83 -61.06
CA LEU A 36 47.95 -81.99 -60.78
C LEU A 36 47.53 -81.37 -59.43
N SER A 37 48.47 -81.06 -58.54
CA SER A 37 48.23 -80.42 -57.23
C SER A 37 47.75 -78.98 -57.33
N ASP A 38 48.06 -78.30 -58.43
CA ASP A 38 47.79 -76.87 -58.62
C ASP A 38 46.50 -76.62 -59.41
N LEU A 39 45.79 -77.71 -59.77
CA LEU A 39 44.59 -77.70 -60.60
C LEU A 39 43.36 -78.08 -59.78
N VAL A 40 42.29 -77.31 -59.94
CA VAL A 40 40.98 -77.62 -59.36
C VAL A 40 40.11 -78.27 -60.43
N LEU A 41 39.85 -79.57 -60.28
CA LEU A 41 38.90 -80.30 -61.13
C LEU A 41 37.49 -80.07 -60.60
N LEU A 42 36.65 -79.44 -61.42
CA LEU A 42 35.25 -79.21 -61.11
C LEU A 42 34.39 -79.97 -62.10
N ASP A 43 33.35 -80.64 -61.61
CA ASP A 43 32.29 -81.11 -62.47
C ASP A 43 31.43 -79.92 -62.94
N LYS A 44 30.73 -80.11 -64.06
CA LYS A 44 29.96 -79.05 -64.73
C LYS A 44 28.92 -78.40 -63.81
N ARG A 45 28.33 -79.15 -62.88
CA ARG A 45 27.35 -78.61 -61.93
C ARG A 45 28.04 -77.67 -60.94
N SER A 46 29.10 -78.13 -60.28
CA SER A 46 29.86 -77.32 -59.33
C SER A 46 30.47 -76.08 -59.97
N ALA A 47 30.99 -76.18 -61.19
CA ALA A 47 31.51 -75.03 -61.94
C ALA A 47 30.42 -74.00 -62.26
N GLY A 48 29.20 -74.45 -62.61
CA GLY A 48 28.03 -73.59 -62.81
C GLY A 48 27.58 -72.88 -61.53
N GLU A 49 27.55 -73.60 -60.41
CA GLU A 49 27.16 -73.07 -59.09
C GLU A 49 28.17 -72.03 -58.57
N ILE A 50 29.47 -72.32 -58.66
CA ILE A 50 30.54 -71.38 -58.27
C ILE A 50 30.48 -70.11 -59.14
N ARG A 51 30.27 -70.26 -60.45
CA ARG A 51 30.15 -69.13 -61.36
C ARG A 51 28.95 -68.24 -61.03
N ALA A 52 27.80 -68.85 -60.71
CA ALA A 52 26.61 -68.14 -60.28
C ALA A 52 26.86 -67.41 -58.95
N ALA A 53 27.49 -68.07 -57.97
CA ALA A 53 27.85 -67.48 -56.69
C ALA A 53 28.80 -66.28 -56.85
N LEU A 54 29.85 -66.41 -57.67
CA LEU A 54 30.79 -65.32 -57.96
C LEU A 54 30.10 -64.14 -58.63
N ARG A 55 29.21 -64.38 -59.60
CA ARG A 55 28.42 -63.30 -60.23
C ARG A 55 27.57 -62.57 -59.19
N THR A 56 26.83 -63.30 -58.36
CA THR A 56 25.98 -62.70 -57.32
C THR A 56 26.82 -61.90 -56.31
N MET A 57 27.96 -62.43 -55.87
CA MET A 57 28.84 -61.73 -54.92
C MET A 57 29.46 -60.45 -55.52
N LEU A 58 29.88 -60.48 -56.79
CA LEU A 58 30.45 -59.31 -57.45
C LEU A 58 29.40 -58.21 -57.68
N MET A 59 28.20 -58.58 -58.12
CA MET A 59 27.07 -57.65 -58.26
C MET A 59 26.64 -57.07 -56.91
N ASP A 60 26.61 -57.89 -55.85
CA ASP A 60 26.33 -57.43 -54.49
C ASP A 60 27.41 -56.47 -53.97
N SER A 61 28.68 -56.72 -54.30
CA SER A 61 29.79 -55.81 -53.96
C SER A 61 29.61 -54.43 -54.60
N GLU A 62 29.26 -54.36 -55.90
CA GLU A 62 28.99 -53.09 -56.59
C GLU A 62 27.81 -52.34 -55.96
N ARG A 63 26.74 -53.06 -55.65
CA ARG A 63 25.56 -52.50 -54.97
C ARG A 63 25.93 -51.93 -53.61
N ARG A 64 26.70 -52.67 -52.81
CA ARG A 64 27.18 -52.21 -51.50
C ARG A 64 28.09 -51.00 -51.62
N GLN A 65 28.99 -50.97 -52.60
CA GLN A 65 29.88 -49.82 -52.84
C GLN A 65 29.08 -48.57 -53.22
N SER A 66 28.04 -48.73 -54.05
CA SER A 66 27.12 -47.64 -54.41
C SER A 66 26.37 -47.10 -53.19
N LEU A 67 25.85 -48.00 -52.34
CA LEU A 67 25.18 -47.62 -51.10
C LEU A 67 26.11 -46.86 -50.15
N ILE A 68 27.35 -47.34 -49.98
CA ILE A 68 28.36 -46.67 -49.13
C ILE A 68 28.66 -45.27 -49.66
N GLN A 69 28.76 -45.10 -50.99
CA GLN A 69 29.00 -43.80 -51.59
C GLN A 69 27.84 -42.83 -51.33
N GLU A 70 26.60 -43.26 -51.52
CA GLU A 70 25.41 -42.43 -51.25
C GLU A 70 25.28 -42.10 -49.76
N LEU A 71 25.53 -43.06 -48.86
CA LEU A 71 25.59 -42.82 -47.43
C LEU A 71 26.68 -41.82 -47.05
N SER A 72 27.86 -41.90 -47.67
CA SER A 72 28.94 -40.94 -47.42
C SER A 72 28.57 -39.53 -47.89
N LYS A 73 27.91 -39.38 -49.05
CA LYS A 73 27.43 -38.09 -49.55
C LYS A 73 26.37 -37.52 -48.61
N SER A 74 25.37 -38.32 -48.24
CA SER A 74 24.32 -37.93 -47.32
C SER A 74 24.86 -37.52 -45.95
N ASN A 75 25.82 -38.27 -45.40
CA ASN A 75 26.46 -37.93 -44.11
C ASN A 75 27.23 -36.60 -44.18
N ASN A 76 27.95 -36.34 -45.27
CA ASN A 76 28.63 -35.06 -45.46
C ASN A 76 27.64 -33.90 -45.56
N HIS A 77 26.54 -34.08 -46.29
CA HIS A 77 25.50 -33.07 -46.38
C HIS A 77 24.84 -32.78 -45.02
N LEU A 78 24.51 -33.83 -44.25
CA LEU A 78 23.97 -33.67 -42.89
C LEU A 78 24.95 -32.95 -41.97
N LYS A 79 26.26 -33.17 -42.11
CA LYS A 79 27.28 -32.42 -41.35
C LYS A 79 27.29 -30.93 -41.71
N GLU A 80 27.13 -30.60 -42.98
CA GLU A 80 27.02 -29.21 -43.44
C GLU A 80 25.76 -28.54 -42.89
N GLU A 81 24.61 -29.22 -42.94
CA GLU A 81 23.35 -28.72 -42.37
C GLU A 81 23.48 -28.49 -40.85
N ILE A 82 24.05 -29.46 -40.11
CA ILE A 82 24.29 -29.31 -38.67
C ILE A 82 25.17 -28.09 -38.39
N GLN A 83 26.25 -27.89 -39.16
CA GLN A 83 27.15 -26.75 -38.99
C GLN A 83 26.43 -25.41 -39.27
N GLU A 84 25.55 -25.38 -40.27
CA GLU A 84 24.75 -24.20 -40.58
C GLU A 84 23.69 -23.91 -39.50
N HIS A 85 23.02 -24.94 -39.00
CA HIS A 85 22.09 -24.82 -37.89
C HIS A 85 22.79 -24.34 -36.61
N MET A 86 23.99 -24.84 -36.34
CA MET A 86 24.81 -24.38 -35.20
C MET A 86 25.20 -22.90 -35.34
N SER A 87 25.61 -22.45 -36.53
CA SER A 87 25.97 -21.04 -36.73
C SER A 87 24.75 -20.11 -36.61
N ARG A 88 23.60 -20.51 -37.16
CA ARG A 88 22.32 -19.81 -36.99
C ARG A 88 21.90 -19.74 -35.52
N ALA A 89 21.98 -20.84 -34.78
CA ALA A 89 21.65 -20.88 -33.36
C ALA A 89 22.57 -19.97 -32.52
N ALA A 90 23.88 -19.96 -32.82
CA ALA A 90 24.83 -19.07 -32.16
C ALA A 90 24.51 -17.59 -32.42
N GLN A 91 24.16 -17.22 -33.66
CA GLN A 91 23.77 -15.86 -34.01
C GLN A 91 22.48 -15.44 -33.27
N LEU A 92 21.47 -16.30 -33.24
CA LEU A 92 20.22 -16.02 -32.51
C LEU A 92 20.48 -15.86 -31.00
N SER A 93 21.31 -16.73 -30.42
CA SER A 93 21.71 -16.63 -29.00
C SER A 93 22.43 -15.31 -28.69
N GLN A 94 23.32 -14.85 -29.58
CA GLN A 94 23.96 -13.55 -29.45
C GLN A 94 22.94 -12.40 -29.52
N GLN A 95 22.03 -12.42 -30.49
CA GLN A 95 20.98 -11.41 -30.62
C GLN A 95 20.05 -11.36 -29.39
N THR A 96 19.69 -12.52 -28.85
CA THR A 96 18.92 -12.61 -27.59
C THR A 96 19.67 -11.98 -26.43
N THR A 97 20.99 -12.21 -26.33
CA THR A 97 21.83 -11.62 -25.28
C THR A 97 21.93 -10.09 -25.41
N GLU A 98 22.06 -9.57 -26.63
CA GLU A 98 22.07 -8.13 -26.90
C GLU A 98 20.73 -7.48 -26.56
N LEU A 99 19.61 -8.09 -26.96
CA LEU A 99 18.27 -7.62 -26.62
C LEU A 99 18.00 -7.66 -25.11
N GLN A 100 18.47 -8.70 -24.41
CA GLN A 100 18.38 -8.78 -22.96
C GLN A 100 19.16 -7.63 -22.29
N GLY A 101 20.37 -7.33 -22.77
CA GLY A 101 21.15 -6.20 -22.27
C GLY A 101 20.47 -4.83 -22.49
N LEU A 102 19.82 -4.63 -23.63
CA LEU A 102 19.02 -3.43 -23.89
C LEU A 102 17.80 -3.34 -22.99
N LEU A 103 17.11 -4.46 -22.76
CA LEU A 103 15.96 -4.52 -21.86
C LEU A 103 16.36 -4.15 -20.42
N ASP A 104 17.50 -4.66 -19.94
CA ASP A 104 18.02 -4.32 -18.61
C ASP A 104 18.42 -2.85 -18.51
N ALA A 105 18.98 -2.27 -19.58
CA ALA A 105 19.29 -0.84 -19.65
C ALA A 105 18.02 0.03 -19.62
N VAL A 106 16.96 -0.37 -20.32
CA VAL A 106 15.67 0.33 -20.28
C VAL A 106 15.02 0.20 -18.91
N LYS A 107 15.05 -0.99 -18.29
CA LYS A 107 14.51 -1.23 -16.95
C LYS A 107 15.17 -0.34 -15.90
N THR A 108 16.49 -0.25 -15.92
CA THR A 108 17.24 0.63 -15.00
C THR A 108 16.93 2.11 -15.24
N ARG A 109 16.78 2.54 -16.51
CA ARG A 109 16.38 3.91 -16.86
C ARG A 109 14.98 4.26 -16.37
N VAL A 110 14.03 3.33 -16.49
CA VAL A 110 12.65 3.50 -16.00
C VAL A 110 12.65 3.61 -14.47
N GLN A 111 13.36 2.72 -13.77
CA GLN A 111 13.48 2.78 -12.32
C GLN A 111 14.06 4.13 -11.85
N ASP A 112 15.13 4.60 -12.48
CA ASP A 112 15.73 5.90 -12.15
C ASP A 112 14.78 7.08 -12.45
N LEU A 113 13.91 6.98 -13.46
CA LEU A 113 12.88 7.99 -13.72
C LEU A 113 11.78 7.96 -12.67
N GLU A 114 11.32 6.77 -12.27
CA GLU A 114 10.34 6.58 -11.20
C GLU A 114 10.86 7.12 -9.87
N ASP A 115 12.10 6.77 -9.49
CA ASP A 115 12.73 7.23 -8.26
C ASP A 115 12.88 8.75 -8.25
N ARG A 116 13.30 9.36 -9.36
CA ARG A 116 13.38 10.82 -9.50
C ARG A 116 12.01 11.49 -9.44
N TYR A 117 10.97 10.87 -10.00
CA TYR A 117 9.60 11.38 -9.91
C TYR A 117 9.09 11.33 -8.47
N LEU A 118 9.23 10.19 -7.79
CA LEU A 118 8.86 10.03 -6.38
C LEU A 118 9.61 11.01 -5.48
N ALA A 119 10.91 11.22 -5.72
CA ALA A 119 11.70 12.20 -4.98
C ALA A 119 11.19 13.64 -5.18
N LYS A 120 10.83 14.02 -6.42
CA LYS A 120 10.23 15.32 -6.71
C LYS A 120 8.88 15.49 -6.05
N GLU A 121 8.01 14.48 -6.12
CA GLU A 121 6.68 14.52 -5.50
C GLU A 121 6.79 14.64 -3.97
N ALA A 122 7.68 13.87 -3.34
CA ALA A 122 7.96 13.98 -1.91
C ALA A 122 8.47 15.39 -1.53
N GLN A 123 9.34 15.99 -2.36
CA GLN A 123 9.83 17.34 -2.16
C GLN A 123 8.71 18.38 -2.30
N HIS A 124 7.83 18.24 -3.31
CA HIS A 124 6.66 19.10 -3.48
C HIS A 124 5.71 18.99 -2.29
N HIS A 125 5.46 17.78 -1.79
CA HIS A 125 4.62 17.56 -0.62
C HIS A 125 5.19 18.27 0.63
N ARG A 126 6.49 18.11 0.90
CA ARG A 126 7.17 18.82 2.02
C ARG A 126 7.06 20.33 1.88
N ASN A 127 7.33 20.88 0.70
CA ASN A 127 7.25 22.32 0.46
C ASN A 127 5.83 22.85 0.67
N THR A 128 4.81 22.13 0.18
CA THR A 128 3.41 22.51 0.36
C THR A 128 3.01 22.46 1.84
N GLN A 129 3.44 21.44 2.58
CA GLN A 129 3.18 21.33 4.01
C GLN A 129 3.84 22.48 4.80
N GLN A 130 5.08 22.84 4.46
CA GLN A 130 5.79 23.96 5.08
C GLN A 130 5.10 25.29 4.78
N LEU A 131 4.65 25.51 3.55
CA LEU A 131 3.93 26.73 3.17
C LEU A 131 2.57 26.83 3.89
N GLN A 132 1.88 25.70 4.07
CA GLN A 132 0.63 25.63 4.82
C GLN A 132 0.84 25.96 6.31
N GLN A 133 1.89 25.41 6.93
CA GLN A 133 2.27 25.76 8.30
C GLN A 133 2.59 27.25 8.43
N GLN A 134 3.42 27.81 7.54
CA GLN A 134 3.73 29.24 7.55
C GLN A 134 2.49 30.11 7.38
N LYS A 135 1.53 29.69 6.55
CA LYS A 135 0.26 30.39 6.36
C LYS A 135 -0.57 30.40 7.65
N GLU A 136 -0.67 29.26 8.33
CA GLU A 136 -1.38 29.12 9.60
C GLU A 136 -0.73 29.96 10.71
N GLU A 137 0.60 29.87 10.85
CA GLU A 137 1.38 30.69 11.78
C GLU A 137 1.20 32.18 11.51
N THR A 138 1.28 32.60 10.24
CA THR A 138 1.06 34.00 9.85
C THR A 138 -0.35 34.47 10.20
N GLN A 139 -1.36 33.63 9.97
CA GLN A 139 -2.75 33.96 10.31
C GLN A 139 -2.97 34.07 11.83
N VAL A 140 -2.32 33.24 12.63
CA VAL A 140 -2.33 33.34 14.10
C VAL A 140 -1.66 34.64 14.54
N CYS A 141 -0.47 34.95 14.02
CA CYS A 141 0.24 36.19 14.30
C CYS A 141 -0.60 37.43 13.96
N GLN A 142 -1.27 37.46 12.81
CA GLN A 142 -2.15 38.57 12.41
C GLN A 142 -3.30 38.76 13.42
N ARG A 143 -3.96 37.69 13.86
CA ARG A 143 -5.02 37.77 14.89
C ARG A 143 -4.50 38.30 16.23
N VAL A 144 -3.34 37.83 16.67
CA VAL A 144 -2.72 38.27 17.94
C VAL A 144 -2.35 39.76 17.86
N VAL A 145 -1.75 40.20 16.75
CA VAL A 145 -1.40 41.61 16.52
C VAL A 145 -2.66 42.48 16.53
N HIS A 146 -3.72 42.07 15.84
CA HIS A 146 -4.99 42.80 15.82
C HIS A 146 -5.62 42.92 17.22
N ASN A 147 -5.64 41.82 17.99
CA ASN A 147 -6.19 41.82 19.35
C ASN A 147 -5.36 42.72 20.29
N LYS A 148 -4.03 42.67 20.18
CA LYS A 148 -3.12 43.54 20.94
C LYS A 148 -3.37 45.02 20.61
N GLN A 149 -3.61 45.35 19.35
CA GLN A 149 -3.92 46.71 18.92
C GLN A 149 -5.26 47.18 19.50
N LEU A 150 -6.32 46.37 19.42
CA LEU A 150 -7.63 46.70 20.01
C LEU A 150 -7.54 46.92 21.54
N LYS A 151 -6.77 46.07 22.24
CA LYS A 151 -6.53 46.25 23.69
C LYS A 151 -5.77 47.55 23.98
N ARG A 152 -4.77 47.91 23.16
CA ARG A 152 -4.04 49.18 23.29
C ARG A 152 -4.96 50.38 23.08
N GLU A 153 -5.81 50.36 22.08
CA GLU A 153 -6.78 51.44 21.80
C GLU A 153 -7.76 51.63 22.95
N LYS A 154 -8.34 50.54 23.47
CA LYS A 154 -9.21 50.60 24.67
C LYS A 154 -8.47 51.15 25.88
N THR A 155 -7.22 50.74 26.08
CA THR A 155 -6.39 51.23 27.19
C THR A 155 -6.13 52.72 27.06
N ALA A 156 -5.76 53.21 25.88
CA ALA A 156 -5.57 54.63 25.61
C ALA A 156 -6.86 55.45 25.80
N GLN A 157 -8.00 54.90 25.39
CA GLN A 157 -9.30 55.55 25.56
C GLN A 157 -9.71 55.66 27.03
N LEU A 158 -9.47 54.61 27.83
CA LEU A 158 -9.70 54.62 29.27
C LEU A 158 -8.74 55.60 29.98
N GLN A 159 -7.47 55.63 29.60
CA GLN A 159 -6.49 56.58 30.13
C GLN A 159 -6.90 58.03 29.87
N SER A 160 -7.38 58.34 28.66
CA SER A 160 -7.89 59.68 28.32
C SER A 160 -9.11 60.07 29.16
N LYS A 161 -10.11 59.17 29.27
CA LYS A 161 -11.30 59.41 30.12
C LYS A 161 -10.92 59.68 31.56
N LEU A 162 -10.05 58.84 32.13
CA LEU A 162 -9.56 59.01 33.49
C LEU A 162 -8.88 60.38 33.69
N TYR A 163 -8.01 60.77 32.76
CA TYR A 163 -7.34 62.07 32.81
C TYR A 163 -8.33 63.23 32.83
N PHE A 164 -9.36 63.21 31.97
CA PHE A 164 -10.40 64.24 31.97
C PHE A 164 -11.22 64.24 33.26
N THR A 165 -11.59 63.07 33.79
CA THR A 165 -12.34 62.97 35.05
C THR A 165 -11.53 63.50 36.24
N ILE A 166 -10.24 63.16 36.34
CA ILE A 166 -9.35 63.69 37.38
C ILE A 166 -9.24 65.22 37.27
N LYS A 167 -9.03 65.74 36.06
CA LYS A 167 -8.90 67.19 35.84
C LYS A 167 -10.17 67.95 36.20
N GLU A 168 -11.35 67.37 35.93
CA GLU A 168 -12.62 67.97 36.31
C GLU A 168 -12.83 67.93 37.83
N GLU A 169 -12.48 66.81 38.49
CA GLU A 169 -12.51 66.69 39.96
C GLU A 169 -11.59 67.71 40.63
N GLU A 170 -10.36 67.88 40.13
CA GLU A 170 -9.43 68.90 40.62
C GLU A 170 -10.02 70.32 40.48
N ARG A 171 -10.66 70.63 39.34
CA ARG A 171 -11.33 71.93 39.16
C ARG A 171 -12.49 72.13 40.13
N LEU A 172 -13.30 71.09 40.33
CA LEU A 172 -14.42 71.13 41.28
C LEU A 172 -13.91 71.30 42.71
N SER A 173 -12.86 70.58 43.10
CA SER A 173 -12.19 70.68 44.39
C SER A 173 -11.63 72.08 44.65
N VAL A 174 -10.98 72.70 43.66
CA VAL A 174 -10.50 74.09 43.75
C VAL A 174 -11.67 75.08 43.88
N CYS A 175 -12.76 74.87 43.13
CA CYS A 175 -13.96 75.71 43.23
C CYS A 175 -14.60 75.62 44.62
N GLN A 176 -14.81 74.40 45.12
CA GLN A 176 -15.34 74.15 46.46
C GLN A 176 -14.44 74.75 47.54
N SER A 177 -13.11 74.58 47.43
CA SER A 177 -12.14 75.17 48.37
C SER A 177 -12.20 76.70 48.38
N ARG A 178 -12.38 77.34 47.22
CA ARG A 178 -12.54 78.79 47.11
C ARG A 178 -13.84 79.27 47.77
N THR A 179 -14.95 78.59 47.51
CA THR A 179 -16.24 78.89 48.14
C THR A 179 -16.16 78.75 49.65
N PHE A 180 -15.54 77.67 50.14
CA PHE A 180 -15.31 77.45 51.57
C PHE A 180 -14.46 78.57 52.18
N GLN A 181 -13.37 78.96 51.52
CA GLN A 181 -12.51 80.05 52.00
C GLN A 181 -13.24 81.41 52.03
N GLN A 182 -14.15 81.66 51.08
CA GLN A 182 -14.98 82.88 51.08
C GLN A 182 -15.96 82.88 52.25
N ILE A 183 -16.59 81.74 52.53
CA ILE A 183 -17.47 81.55 53.69
C ILE A 183 -16.68 81.79 54.99
N CYS A 184 -15.53 81.15 55.18
CA CYS A 184 -14.67 81.37 56.36
C CYS A 184 -14.24 82.84 56.54
N LYS A 185 -13.92 83.55 55.45
CA LYS A 185 -13.55 84.97 55.48
C LYS A 185 -14.71 85.88 55.86
N ARG A 186 -15.95 85.54 55.49
CA ARG A 186 -17.14 86.29 55.93
C ARG A 186 -17.36 86.15 57.43
N ILE A 187 -17.27 84.92 57.96
CA ILE A 187 -17.42 84.65 59.39
C ILE A 187 -16.38 85.42 60.21
N SER A 188 -15.13 85.44 59.74
CA SER A 188 -14.02 86.11 60.43
C SER A 188 -14.13 87.65 60.47
N ARG A 189 -15.09 88.25 59.75
CA ARG A 189 -15.33 89.71 59.71
C ARG A 189 -16.38 90.18 60.73
N HIS A 190 -17.11 89.26 61.37
CA HIS A 190 -18.16 89.60 62.35
C HIS A 190 -17.61 89.53 63.78
N ASN A 191 -17.14 90.66 64.32
CA ASN A 191 -16.48 90.77 65.63
C ASN A 191 -17.39 91.35 66.76
N SER A 192 -18.71 91.32 66.61
CA SER A 192 -19.69 91.72 67.65
C SER A 192 -20.56 90.52 68.07
N ALA A 193 -20.87 90.39 69.37
CA ALA A 193 -21.60 89.25 69.94
C ALA A 193 -23.00 89.03 69.32
N ALA A 194 -23.67 90.10 68.84
CA ALA A 194 -24.95 90.00 68.14
C ALA A 194 -24.79 89.63 66.65
N ASP A 195 -23.68 90.02 66.02
CA ASP A 195 -23.34 89.66 64.64
C ASP A 195 -22.86 88.20 64.52
N GLN A 196 -22.25 87.65 65.57
CA GLN A 196 -21.84 86.25 65.62
C GLN A 196 -23.03 85.30 65.58
N GLN A 197 -24.12 85.59 66.31
CA GLN A 197 -25.34 84.77 66.31
C GLN A 197 -25.99 84.74 64.92
N ASN A 198 -26.07 85.90 64.26
CA ASN A 198 -26.62 86.01 62.89
C ASN A 198 -25.69 85.39 61.84
N SER A 199 -24.37 85.54 61.98
CA SER A 199 -23.40 84.91 61.08
C SER A 199 -23.41 83.39 61.17
N VAL A 200 -23.58 82.83 62.37
CA VAL A 200 -23.71 81.38 62.58
C VAL A 200 -25.03 80.86 62.02
N PHE A 201 -26.13 81.59 62.21
CA PHE A 201 -27.41 81.21 61.64
C PHE A 201 -27.37 81.25 60.11
N GLN A 202 -26.78 82.29 59.51
CA GLN A 202 -26.62 82.39 58.06
C GLN A 202 -25.69 81.31 57.49
N LEU A 203 -24.65 80.92 58.23
CA LEU A 203 -23.80 79.79 57.88
C LEU A 203 -24.59 78.48 57.82
N LEU A 204 -25.41 78.22 58.84
CA LEU A 204 -26.24 77.01 58.91
C LEU A 204 -27.25 76.98 57.76
N THR A 205 -27.82 78.13 57.39
CA THR A 205 -28.70 78.26 56.22
C THR A 205 -27.95 78.04 54.90
N GLU A 206 -26.74 78.57 54.73
CA GLU A 206 -25.91 78.34 53.54
C GLU A 206 -25.48 76.87 53.43
N ILE A 207 -25.11 76.21 54.54
CA ILE A 207 -24.81 74.78 54.58
C ILE A 207 -26.05 73.96 54.23
N SER A 208 -27.22 74.30 54.79
CA SER A 208 -28.50 73.66 54.44
C SER A 208 -28.84 73.82 52.95
N ALA A 209 -28.57 74.98 52.35
CA ALA A 209 -28.77 75.24 50.92
C ALA A 209 -27.84 74.40 50.02
N VAL A 210 -26.60 74.15 50.44
CA VAL A 210 -25.67 73.24 49.73
C VAL A 210 -26.15 71.78 49.82
N MET A 211 -26.70 71.38 50.97
CA MET A 211 -27.20 70.04 51.25
C MET A 211 -28.51 69.69 50.51
N THR A 212 -29.28 70.70 50.12
CA THR A 212 -30.57 70.58 49.41
C THR A 212 -30.45 70.87 47.92
N ASN A 213 -29.26 71.21 47.43
CA ASN A 213 -29.02 71.51 46.02
C ASN A 213 -29.15 70.23 45.17
N HIS A 214 -29.85 70.32 44.03
CA HIS A 214 -30.11 69.22 43.09
C HIS A 214 -28.85 68.58 42.45
N ARG A 215 -27.66 69.14 42.71
CA ARG A 215 -26.35 68.60 42.33
C ARG A 215 -25.54 68.01 43.49
N ALA A 216 -26.10 67.96 44.70
CA ALA A 216 -25.47 67.28 45.84
C ALA A 216 -25.41 65.76 45.59
N PRO A 217 -24.42 65.04 46.16
CA PRO A 217 -24.32 63.59 46.01
C PRO A 217 -25.64 62.96 46.44
N ILE A 218 -26.16 62.03 45.62
CA ILE A 218 -27.43 61.33 45.88
C ILE A 218 -27.39 60.81 47.31
N ARG A 219 -28.28 61.34 48.17
CA ARG A 219 -28.51 60.83 49.51
C ARG A 219 -29.01 59.39 49.37
N LEU A 220 -28.15 58.42 49.67
CA LEU A 220 -28.47 56.99 49.63
C LEU A 220 -29.43 56.56 50.75
N ASP A 221 -29.82 57.47 51.65
CA ASP A 221 -30.78 57.18 52.71
C ASP A 221 -31.89 58.24 52.74
N GLN A 222 -33.04 57.91 52.11
CA GLN A 222 -34.27 58.68 52.24
C GLN A 222 -35.00 58.23 53.51
N GLN A 223 -34.94 59.04 54.58
CA GLN A 223 -36.07 59.10 55.51
C GLN A 223 -36.98 60.29 55.13
N LYS A 224 -38.25 59.96 54.93
CA LYS A 224 -39.35 60.79 54.44
C LYS A 224 -39.64 61.96 55.42
N PRO A 225 -39.87 63.21 54.97
CA PRO A 225 -40.24 64.29 55.88
C PRO A 225 -41.75 64.22 56.22
N SER A 226 -42.06 64.12 57.51
CA SER A 226 -43.41 64.35 58.05
C SER A 226 -43.65 65.85 58.14
N ALA A 227 -44.86 66.27 57.74
CA ALA A 227 -45.31 67.65 57.76
C ALA A 227 -45.58 68.18 59.18
N PHE A 228 -45.49 69.51 59.32
CA PHE A 228 -45.83 70.36 60.47
C PHE A 228 -44.83 70.39 61.64
N ASP A 229 -43.98 71.43 61.71
CA ASP A 229 -44.25 72.65 62.48
C ASP A 229 -43.10 73.66 62.30
N SER A 230 -43.46 74.93 62.16
CA SER A 230 -42.52 76.04 61.99
C SER A 230 -41.98 76.50 63.36
N ASN A 231 -40.72 76.17 63.70
CA ASN A 231 -39.74 76.93 64.53
C ASN A 231 -38.55 76.02 64.97
N PRO A 232 -37.47 76.57 65.58
CA PRO A 232 -36.10 76.70 65.06
C PRO A 232 -35.25 75.39 65.04
N ALA A 233 -35.86 74.23 64.78
CA ALA A 233 -35.21 72.93 64.71
C ALA A 233 -34.74 72.56 63.27
N GLU A 234 -34.53 73.55 62.39
CA GLU A 234 -34.23 73.34 60.97
C GLU A 234 -32.86 72.69 60.68
N PHE A 235 -31.96 72.64 61.67
CA PHE A 235 -30.57 72.21 61.48
C PHE A 235 -30.21 70.89 62.17
N GLY A 236 -31.14 70.21 62.83
CA GLY A 236 -30.86 68.98 63.60
C GLY A 236 -30.34 67.81 62.75
N SER A 237 -30.67 67.75 61.46
CA SER A 237 -30.19 66.72 60.53
C SER A 237 -28.87 67.08 59.83
N LEU A 238 -28.35 68.30 60.01
CA LEU A 238 -27.12 68.75 59.34
C LEU A 238 -25.89 68.04 59.88
N LEU A 239 -25.75 67.98 61.21
CA LEU A 239 -24.54 67.43 61.84
C LEU A 239 -24.35 65.94 61.55
N PRO A 240 -25.35 65.06 61.70
CA PRO A 240 -25.21 63.64 61.36
C PRO A 240 -24.90 63.45 59.87
N THR A 241 -25.52 64.24 58.99
CA THR A 241 -25.29 64.09 57.55
C THR A 241 -23.89 64.56 57.15
N LEU A 242 -23.37 65.64 57.75
CA LEU A 242 -21.99 66.10 57.55
C LEU A 242 -20.97 65.08 58.05
N GLU A 243 -21.26 64.41 59.16
CA GLU A 243 -20.41 63.34 59.71
C GLU A 243 -20.37 62.13 58.78
N THR A 244 -21.52 61.71 58.24
CA THR A 244 -21.59 60.66 57.21
C THR A 244 -20.85 61.06 55.93
N TRP A 245 -20.97 62.32 55.49
CA TRP A 245 -20.25 62.81 54.31
C TRP A 245 -18.73 62.85 54.55
N ALA A 246 -18.28 63.21 55.75
CA ALA A 246 -16.87 63.18 56.11
C ALA A 246 -16.32 61.73 56.09
N GLN A 247 -17.07 60.77 56.61
CA GLN A 247 -16.73 59.35 56.53
C GLN A 247 -16.71 58.85 55.08
N GLN A 248 -17.70 59.20 54.26
CA GLN A 248 -17.76 58.84 52.84
C GLN A 248 -16.59 59.44 52.05
N LEU A 249 -16.21 60.69 52.33
CA LEU A 249 -15.05 61.34 51.71
C LEU A 249 -13.73 60.64 52.10
N HIS A 250 -13.64 60.16 53.35
CA HIS A 250 -12.49 59.37 53.80
C HIS A 250 -12.41 58.03 53.07
N LEU A 251 -13.53 57.30 52.95
CA LEU A 251 -13.62 56.04 52.20
C LEU A 251 -13.32 56.23 50.71
N LEU A 252 -13.72 57.36 50.11
CA LEU A 252 -13.38 57.72 48.74
C LEU A 252 -11.87 57.95 48.55
N LYS A 253 -11.18 58.56 49.52
CA LYS A 253 -9.71 58.68 49.49
C LYS A 253 -9.03 57.32 49.58
N GLU A 254 -9.53 56.41 50.42
CA GLU A 254 -9.00 55.04 50.49
C GLU A 254 -9.24 54.27 49.18
N LEU A 255 -10.42 54.42 48.58
CA LEU A 255 -10.74 53.82 47.29
C LEU A 255 -9.84 54.38 46.19
N GLN A 256 -9.62 55.70 46.16
CA GLN A 256 -8.71 56.36 45.22
C GLN A 256 -7.27 55.84 45.38
N GLN A 257 -6.79 55.67 46.62
CA GLN A 257 -5.48 55.05 46.89
C GLN A 257 -5.42 53.58 46.46
N GLY A 258 -6.49 52.82 46.69
CA GLY A 258 -6.62 51.44 46.22
C GLY A 258 -6.58 51.34 44.70
N LEU A 259 -7.31 52.22 44.01
CA LEU A 259 -7.33 52.31 42.55
C LEU A 259 -5.98 52.75 41.97
N THR A 260 -5.29 53.70 42.59
CA THR A 260 -3.94 54.10 42.16
C THR A 260 -2.92 52.98 42.38
N LYS A 261 -2.99 52.24 43.49
CA LYS A 261 -2.16 51.04 43.70
C LYS A 261 -2.46 49.92 42.69
N LEU A 262 -3.75 49.68 42.41
CA LEU A 262 -4.18 48.69 41.41
C LEU A 262 -3.72 49.09 40.01
N MET A 263 -3.85 50.36 39.66
CA MET A 263 -3.37 50.92 38.39
C MET A 263 -1.85 50.84 38.27
N ALA A 264 -1.11 51.11 39.35
CA ALA A 264 0.34 50.92 39.38
C ALA A 264 0.72 49.45 39.15
N ARG A 265 0.01 48.49 39.75
CA ARG A 265 0.22 47.05 39.52
C ARG A 265 -0.17 46.59 38.11
N LEU A 266 -1.23 47.15 37.53
CA LEU A 266 -1.68 46.84 36.18
C LEU A 266 -0.79 47.50 35.10
N MET A 267 -0.25 48.68 35.36
CA MET A 267 0.68 49.40 34.48
C MET A 267 2.10 48.82 34.59
N ALA A 268 2.51 48.41 35.79
CA ALA A 268 3.69 47.56 36.01
C ALA A 268 3.34 46.09 35.72
N GLY A 269 2.75 45.83 34.56
CA GLY A 269 2.58 44.50 33.98
C GLY A 269 3.90 43.84 33.58
N GLN A 270 4.93 43.96 34.43
CA GLN A 270 5.96 42.97 34.57
C GLN A 270 5.51 42.06 35.70
N PHE A 271 5.16 40.83 35.33
CA PHE A 271 5.39 39.70 36.19
C PHE A 271 6.79 39.87 36.77
N SER A 272 6.87 40.12 38.08
CA SER A 272 8.12 39.97 38.79
C SER A 272 8.52 38.52 38.57
N ASP A 273 9.44 38.36 37.64
CA ASP A 273 10.49 37.38 37.69
C ASP A 273 10.91 37.16 39.14
N GLY A 274 10.83 35.92 39.57
CA GLY A 274 10.80 35.54 40.98
C GLY A 274 10.58 34.04 41.12
N SER A 275 11.43 33.28 40.42
CA SER A 275 11.83 31.91 40.77
C SER A 275 10.73 30.97 41.26
N HIS A 276 10.03 30.31 40.35
CA HIS A 276 9.66 28.91 40.59
C HIS A 276 9.80 28.12 39.29
N ASP A 277 10.47 26.98 39.44
CA ASP A 277 10.86 26.03 38.41
C ASP A 277 9.73 25.66 37.45
N ALA A 278 10.15 25.29 36.25
CA ALA A 278 9.33 24.65 35.25
C ALA A 278 8.51 23.50 35.86
N THR A 279 7.18 23.56 35.71
CA THR A 279 6.25 22.50 35.29
C THR A 279 4.86 22.75 35.90
N GLU A 280 4.06 23.57 35.22
CA GLU A 280 2.58 23.47 35.11
C GLU A 280 2.07 24.76 34.49
N ALA A 281 2.40 24.93 33.20
CA ALA A 281 1.52 25.73 32.36
C ALA A 281 0.17 25.01 32.36
N VAL A 282 -0.87 25.63 32.90
CA VAL A 282 -2.26 25.17 32.83
C VAL A 282 -2.52 24.68 31.41
N LYS A 283 -2.57 23.36 31.24
CA LYS A 283 -2.64 22.75 29.93
C LYS A 283 -4.00 23.05 29.35
N VAL A 284 -4.05 23.29 28.05
CA VAL A 284 -5.29 23.51 27.29
C VAL A 284 -6.31 22.37 27.55
N GLU A 285 -5.82 21.19 27.91
CA GLU A 285 -6.56 20.01 28.36
C GLU A 285 -7.43 20.25 29.61
N GLU A 286 -6.94 20.94 30.64
CA GLU A 286 -7.73 21.24 31.86
C GLU A 286 -8.79 22.32 31.60
N MET A 287 -8.48 23.27 30.72
CA MET A 287 -9.44 24.29 30.30
C MET A 287 -10.55 23.69 29.42
N MET A 288 -10.22 22.69 28.60
CA MET A 288 -11.21 21.90 27.85
C MET A 288 -12.06 21.02 28.77
N LEU A 289 -11.46 20.36 29.78
CA LEU A 289 -12.19 19.54 30.75
C LEU A 289 -13.25 20.35 31.50
N MET A 290 -12.94 21.60 31.86
CA MET A 290 -13.87 22.50 32.56
C MET A 290 -15.04 22.94 31.67
N VAL A 291 -14.77 23.17 30.38
CA VAL A 291 -15.79 23.53 29.38
C VAL A 291 -16.69 22.33 29.07
N ASP A 292 -16.13 21.13 28.95
CA ASP A 292 -16.87 19.89 28.73
C ASP A 292 -17.77 19.55 29.95
N THR A 293 -17.25 19.71 31.16
CA THR A 293 -18.04 19.50 32.40
C THR A 293 -19.23 20.48 32.50
N MET A 294 -19.06 21.71 32.01
CA MET A 294 -20.15 22.69 31.94
C MET A 294 -21.17 22.38 30.83
N LEU A 295 -20.72 21.90 29.66
CA LEU A 295 -21.60 21.50 28.55
C LEU A 295 -22.44 20.26 28.91
N GLU A 296 -21.86 19.30 29.62
CA GLU A 296 -22.53 18.05 30.00
C GLU A 296 -23.61 18.28 31.08
N SER A 297 -23.47 19.33 31.89
CA SER A 297 -24.45 19.70 32.93
C SER A 297 -25.74 20.35 32.41
N THR A 298 -25.90 20.54 31.09
CA THR A 298 -27.04 21.30 30.52
C THR A 298 -27.93 20.54 29.54
N SER A 299 -27.65 19.27 29.20
CA SER A 299 -28.45 18.53 28.22
C SER A 299 -29.23 17.37 28.84
N VAL A 300 -30.49 17.65 29.22
CA VAL A 300 -31.49 16.61 29.45
C VAL A 300 -32.12 16.26 28.10
N ASP A 301 -31.86 15.03 27.67
CA ASP A 301 -32.57 14.22 26.67
C ASP A 301 -32.74 14.81 25.24
N ASP A 302 -32.20 14.11 24.23
CA ASP A 302 -33.05 13.68 23.13
C ASP A 302 -32.44 12.54 22.29
N LYS A 303 -33.32 11.62 21.90
CA LYS A 303 -33.06 10.47 21.04
C LYS A 303 -32.93 10.93 19.60
N MET A 304 -31.75 11.40 19.23
CA MET A 304 -31.33 11.50 17.84
C MET A 304 -30.07 10.64 17.70
N VAL A 305 -30.05 9.74 16.72
CA VAL A 305 -28.94 8.80 16.45
C VAL A 305 -27.61 9.55 16.55
N ARG A 306 -26.98 9.43 17.72
CA ARG A 306 -25.71 10.08 18.02
C ARG A 306 -24.71 9.46 17.07
N SER A 307 -24.07 10.28 16.24
CA SER A 307 -22.82 9.89 15.60
C SER A 307 -21.93 9.28 16.69
N PRO A 308 -21.32 8.10 16.46
CA PRO A 308 -20.52 7.45 17.48
C PRO A 308 -19.52 8.47 18.04
N THR A 309 -19.50 8.61 19.36
CA THR A 309 -18.59 9.56 20.02
C THR A 309 -17.16 9.31 19.56
N ARG A 310 -16.31 10.35 19.56
CA ARG A 310 -14.90 10.19 19.18
C ARG A 310 -14.20 9.07 19.95
N TYR A 311 -14.60 8.84 21.19
CA TYR A 311 -14.16 7.71 21.99
C TYR A 311 -14.53 6.35 21.38
N THR A 312 -15.78 6.17 20.96
CA THR A 312 -16.25 4.92 20.31
C THR A 312 -15.54 4.68 18.98
N LEU A 313 -15.37 5.72 18.16
CA LEU A 313 -14.59 5.62 16.92
C LEU A 313 -13.12 5.28 17.20
N GLY A 314 -12.51 5.91 18.22
CA GLY A 314 -11.16 5.60 18.66
C GLY A 314 -11.02 4.16 19.16
N SER A 315 -12.02 3.65 19.87
CA SER A 315 -12.08 2.25 20.34
C SER A 315 -12.17 1.25 19.18
N MET A 316 -13.03 1.51 18.19
CA MET A 316 -13.13 0.70 16.98
C MET A 316 -11.81 0.66 16.21
N VAL A 317 -11.16 1.81 16.05
CA VAL A 317 -9.87 1.89 15.35
C VAL A 317 -8.75 1.21 16.15
N SER A 318 -8.73 1.38 17.47
CA SER A 318 -7.77 0.67 18.33
C SER A 318 -7.95 -0.85 18.29
N HIS A 319 -9.19 -1.33 18.22
CA HIS A 319 -9.47 -2.75 18.04
C HIS A 319 -8.98 -3.28 16.69
N PHE A 320 -9.20 -2.54 15.60
CA PHE A 320 -8.66 -2.87 14.28
C PHE A 320 -7.13 -2.91 14.29
N GLN A 321 -6.49 -1.94 14.93
CA GLN A 321 -5.02 -1.89 15.07
C GLN A 321 -4.46 -3.13 15.78
N LYS A 322 -5.18 -3.66 16.79
CA LYS A 322 -4.79 -4.90 17.50
C LYS A 322 -5.05 -6.17 16.67
N LEU A 323 -6.13 -6.22 15.90
CA LEU A 323 -6.47 -7.39 15.07
C LEU A 323 -5.51 -7.58 13.88
N PHE A 324 -5.02 -6.47 13.32
CA PHE A 324 -4.24 -6.46 12.09
C PHE A 324 -2.80 -5.95 12.26
N ASP A 325 -2.33 -5.87 13.50
CA ASP A 325 -0.97 -5.47 13.91
C ASP A 325 -0.49 -4.12 13.32
N VAL A 326 -1.33 -3.09 13.46
CA VAL A 326 -1.04 -1.73 12.94
C VAL A 326 -0.60 -0.81 14.08
N THR A 327 0.65 -0.35 14.02
CA THR A 327 1.27 0.47 15.07
C THR A 327 0.84 1.95 15.06
N SER A 328 0.32 2.47 13.94
CA SER A 328 -0.08 3.88 13.80
C SER A 328 -1.49 4.07 13.22
N LEU A 329 -2.17 5.14 13.61
CA LEU A 329 -3.48 5.50 13.05
C LEU A 329 -3.42 5.73 11.52
N SER A 330 -2.31 6.27 11.03
CA SER A 330 -2.07 6.46 9.59
C SER A 330 -1.92 5.16 8.82
N GLY A 331 -1.50 4.08 9.47
CA GLY A 331 -1.38 2.75 8.88
C GLY A 331 -2.71 1.99 8.76
N VAL A 332 -3.77 2.46 9.43
CA VAL A 332 -5.08 1.78 9.48
C VAL A 332 -5.72 1.73 8.10
N TYR A 333 -5.73 2.86 7.38
CA TYR A 333 -6.36 2.94 6.06
C TYR A 333 -5.60 2.13 4.98
N PRO A 334 -4.26 2.22 4.87
CA PRO A 334 -3.48 1.30 4.04
C PRO A 334 -3.72 -0.17 4.35
N ARG A 335 -3.71 -0.54 5.64
CA ARG A 335 -3.91 -1.93 6.05
C ARG A 335 -5.32 -2.44 5.74
N MET A 336 -6.33 -1.59 5.92
CA MET A 336 -7.71 -1.92 5.56
C MET A 336 -7.86 -2.18 4.07
N ASN A 337 -7.28 -1.34 3.22
CA ASN A 337 -7.28 -1.55 1.77
C ASN A 337 -6.57 -2.85 1.40
N GLU A 338 -5.43 -3.15 2.03
CA GLU A 338 -4.74 -4.43 1.82
C GLU A 338 -5.63 -5.62 2.18
N VAL A 339 -6.33 -5.59 3.32
CA VAL A 339 -7.27 -6.64 3.73
C VAL A 339 -8.40 -6.81 2.70
N TYR A 340 -8.97 -5.72 2.20
CA TYR A 340 -10.00 -5.78 1.16
C TYR A 340 -9.47 -6.35 -0.16
N THR A 341 -8.28 -5.93 -0.59
CA THR A 341 -7.63 -6.46 -1.80
C THR A 341 -7.35 -7.95 -1.65
N ARG A 342 -6.75 -8.39 -0.54
CA ARG A 342 -6.46 -9.81 -0.27
C ARG A 342 -7.72 -10.66 -0.18
N LEU A 343 -8.77 -10.15 0.47
CA LEU A 343 -10.06 -10.83 0.53
C LEU A 343 -10.70 -10.97 -0.85
N GLY A 344 -10.60 -9.91 -1.67
CA GLY A 344 -11.06 -9.93 -3.07
C GLY A 344 -10.27 -10.93 -3.93
N GLU A 345 -8.94 -10.92 -3.82
CA GLU A 345 -8.05 -11.88 -4.47
C GLU A 345 -8.40 -13.32 -4.07
N MET A 346 -8.57 -13.58 -2.78
CA MET A 346 -8.91 -14.91 -2.26
C MET A 346 -10.30 -15.36 -2.72
N THR A 347 -11.28 -14.46 -2.73
CA THR A 347 -12.64 -14.76 -3.23
C THR A 347 -12.63 -15.08 -4.72
N ASN A 348 -11.89 -14.31 -5.51
CA ASN A 348 -11.73 -14.54 -6.93
C ASN A 348 -10.96 -15.85 -7.21
N ALA A 349 -9.88 -16.12 -6.48
CA ALA A 349 -9.14 -17.36 -6.59
C ALA A 349 -10.01 -18.57 -6.23
N MET A 350 -10.80 -18.46 -5.17
CA MET A 350 -11.75 -19.50 -4.76
C MET A 350 -12.80 -19.76 -5.85
N LYS A 351 -13.36 -18.69 -6.43
CA LYS A 351 -14.32 -18.80 -7.53
C LYS A 351 -13.71 -19.44 -8.77
N ASN A 352 -12.52 -19.01 -9.17
CA ASN A 352 -11.81 -19.61 -10.31
C ASN A 352 -11.53 -21.11 -10.07
N LEU A 353 -11.14 -21.50 -8.85
CA LEU A 353 -10.94 -22.90 -8.51
C LEU A 353 -12.27 -23.68 -8.52
N GLN A 354 -13.36 -23.08 -8.06
CA GLN A 354 -14.70 -23.69 -8.17
C GLN A 354 -15.09 -23.90 -9.63
N ASP A 355 -14.90 -22.89 -10.48
CA ASP A 355 -15.20 -22.95 -11.92
C ASP A 355 -14.35 -24.03 -12.63
N VAL A 356 -13.05 -24.13 -12.32
CA VAL A 356 -12.13 -25.14 -12.89
C VAL A 356 -12.47 -26.55 -12.41
N LEU A 357 -12.93 -26.70 -11.16
CA LEU A 357 -13.28 -27.98 -10.56
C LEU A 357 -14.76 -28.37 -10.78
N ASP A 358 -15.52 -27.54 -11.50
CA ASP A 358 -16.96 -27.67 -11.74
C ASP A 358 -17.76 -27.88 -10.43
N LEU A 359 -17.39 -27.13 -9.39
CA LEU A 359 -18.05 -27.14 -8.09
C LEU A 359 -19.11 -26.04 -8.02
N ASP A 360 -20.21 -26.29 -7.29
CA ASP A 360 -21.23 -25.26 -7.06
C ASP A 360 -20.61 -24.01 -6.41
N SER A 361 -21.03 -22.83 -6.86
CA SER A 361 -20.74 -21.51 -6.30
C SER A 361 -20.99 -21.37 -4.79
N ARG A 362 -21.73 -22.32 -4.19
CA ARG A 362 -21.98 -22.42 -2.74
C ARG A 362 -21.03 -23.35 -1.99
N ALA A 363 -20.08 -23.98 -2.67
CA ALA A 363 -19.09 -24.86 -2.04
C ALA A 363 -18.22 -24.10 -1.04
N SER A 364 -17.95 -24.72 0.11
CA SER A 364 -17.10 -24.10 1.14
C SER A 364 -15.63 -24.08 0.70
N PRO A 365 -14.82 -23.11 1.16
CA PRO A 365 -13.38 -23.08 0.90
C PRO A 365 -12.67 -24.40 1.23
N GLU A 366 -13.11 -25.07 2.28
CA GLU A 366 -12.57 -26.36 2.72
C GLU A 366 -12.88 -27.49 1.71
N GLN A 367 -14.08 -27.51 1.13
CA GLN A 367 -14.44 -28.49 0.10
C GLN A 367 -13.60 -28.33 -1.17
N VAL A 368 -13.37 -27.08 -1.59
CA VAL A 368 -12.52 -26.76 -2.75
C VAL A 368 -11.10 -27.22 -2.52
N VAL A 369 -10.50 -26.86 -1.37
CA VAL A 369 -9.13 -27.27 -1.02
C VAL A 369 -8.99 -28.79 -0.91
N ASN A 370 -9.97 -29.47 -0.32
CA ASN A 370 -9.97 -30.94 -0.23
C ASN A 370 -10.06 -31.59 -1.61
N GLN A 371 -10.83 -31.02 -2.55
CA GLN A 371 -10.91 -31.51 -3.92
C GLN A 371 -9.61 -31.28 -4.69
N VAL A 372 -8.99 -30.10 -4.56
CA VAL A 372 -7.65 -29.84 -5.12
C VAL A 372 -6.63 -30.81 -4.54
N THR A 373 -6.64 -31.04 -3.23
CA THR A 373 -5.74 -31.99 -2.56
C THR A 373 -5.95 -33.41 -3.07
N ARG A 374 -7.20 -33.83 -3.30
CA ARG A 374 -7.50 -35.12 -3.95
C ARG A 374 -6.96 -35.17 -5.37
N MET A 375 -7.14 -34.13 -6.19
CA MET A 375 -6.59 -34.11 -7.55
C MET A 375 -5.07 -34.17 -7.57
N VAL A 376 -4.39 -33.45 -6.67
CA VAL A 376 -2.92 -33.49 -6.53
C VAL A 376 -2.47 -34.86 -6.00
N SER A 377 -3.25 -35.49 -5.12
CA SER A 377 -2.95 -36.84 -4.63
C SER A 377 -3.19 -37.91 -5.72
N LEU A 378 -4.20 -37.73 -6.56
CA LEU A 378 -4.45 -38.54 -7.76
C LEU A 378 -3.39 -38.27 -8.85
N SER A 379 -2.85 -37.06 -8.95
CA SER A 379 -1.68 -36.78 -9.78
C SER A 379 -0.39 -37.36 -9.19
N GLY A 380 -0.34 -37.56 -7.87
CA GLY A 380 0.65 -38.42 -7.23
C GLY A 380 0.55 -39.88 -7.68
N GLN A 381 -0.63 -40.36 -8.09
CA GLN A 381 -0.80 -41.65 -8.79
C GLN A 381 -0.52 -41.55 -10.31
N THR A 382 -0.56 -40.36 -10.90
CA THR A 382 0.05 -40.12 -12.22
C THR A 382 1.58 -40.09 -12.16
N ALA A 383 2.20 -40.17 -10.99
CA ALA A 383 3.61 -40.58 -10.90
C ALA A 383 3.82 -41.99 -11.47
N GLY A 384 2.80 -42.87 -11.44
CA GLY A 384 2.82 -44.14 -12.18
C GLY A 384 2.74 -43.96 -13.71
N LEU A 385 2.23 -42.81 -14.19
CA LEU A 385 2.26 -42.41 -15.60
C LEU A 385 3.61 -41.77 -15.96
N CYS A 386 4.22 -40.99 -15.06
CA CYS A 386 5.60 -40.50 -15.20
C CYS A 386 6.63 -41.64 -15.12
N ASP A 387 6.38 -42.70 -14.33
CA ASP A 387 7.17 -43.93 -14.31
C ASP A 387 6.99 -44.74 -15.60
N LEU A 388 5.81 -44.69 -16.25
CA LEU A 388 5.59 -45.29 -17.57
C LEU A 388 6.28 -44.51 -18.70
N VAL A 389 6.42 -43.19 -18.53
CA VAL A 389 7.08 -42.25 -19.45
C VAL A 389 8.58 -42.07 -19.10
N GLY A 390 9.08 -42.83 -18.13
CA GLY A 390 10.38 -42.67 -17.46
C GLY A 390 11.49 -42.11 -18.34
N ASP A 391 12.07 -40.98 -17.90
CA ASP A 391 13.25 -40.27 -18.42
C ASP A 391 13.39 -40.17 -19.95
N ALA A 392 12.29 -40.35 -20.68
CA ALA A 392 12.29 -40.34 -22.13
C ALA A 392 12.05 -38.90 -22.59
N ASP A 393 13.07 -38.33 -23.25
CA ASP A 393 12.98 -37.05 -23.95
C ASP A 393 11.73 -37.02 -24.85
N ILE A 394 11.13 -35.83 -25.02
CA ILE A 394 9.93 -35.60 -25.83
C ILE A 394 10.07 -36.21 -27.24
N ASP A 395 11.27 -36.17 -27.81
CA ASP A 395 11.56 -36.80 -29.11
C ASP A 395 11.47 -38.34 -29.08
N SER A 396 11.86 -38.97 -27.97
CA SER A 396 11.69 -40.42 -27.79
C SER A 396 10.23 -40.80 -27.58
N ILE A 397 9.42 -39.92 -26.99
CA ILE A 397 7.96 -40.10 -26.87
C ILE A 397 7.32 -39.98 -28.25
N ILE A 398 7.73 -39.00 -29.05
CA ILE A 398 7.25 -38.80 -30.43
C ILE A 398 7.62 -40.02 -31.30
N VAL A 399 8.84 -40.55 -31.19
CA VAL A 399 9.24 -41.77 -31.92
C VAL A 399 8.43 -42.98 -31.50
N LYS A 400 8.20 -43.19 -30.18
CA LYS A 400 7.35 -44.30 -29.70
C LYS A 400 5.88 -44.14 -30.12
N MET A 401 5.34 -42.93 -30.13
CA MET A 401 3.99 -42.67 -30.63
C MET A 401 3.90 -42.94 -32.13
N LYS A 402 4.91 -42.55 -32.91
CA LYS A 402 4.98 -42.81 -34.35
C LYS A 402 5.09 -44.30 -34.68
N GLN A 403 5.86 -45.04 -33.88
CA GLN A 403 5.92 -46.51 -33.95
C GLN A 403 4.59 -47.16 -33.58
N HIS A 404 3.85 -46.59 -32.61
CA HIS A 404 2.52 -47.05 -32.25
C HIS A 404 1.51 -46.80 -33.39
N GLU A 405 1.60 -45.68 -34.10
CA GLU A 405 0.74 -45.41 -35.27
C GLU A 405 1.00 -46.36 -36.45
N GLU A 406 2.24 -46.83 -36.66
CA GLU A 406 2.55 -47.80 -37.71
C GLU A 406 2.25 -49.26 -37.32
N PHE A 407 2.52 -49.65 -36.07
CA PHE A 407 2.40 -51.05 -35.63
C PHE A 407 1.00 -51.42 -35.13
N PHE A 408 0.31 -50.50 -34.44
CA PHE A 408 -0.94 -50.82 -33.78
C PHE A 408 -2.09 -51.13 -34.76
N PRO A 409 -2.27 -50.44 -35.90
CA PRO A 409 -3.34 -50.77 -36.84
C PRO A 409 -3.21 -52.19 -37.45
N PRO A 410 -2.03 -52.63 -37.95
CA PRO A 410 -1.84 -54.01 -38.40
C PRO A 410 -2.02 -55.04 -37.28
N PHE A 411 -1.51 -54.75 -36.08
CA PHE A 411 -1.64 -55.64 -34.93
C PHE A 411 -3.10 -55.79 -34.47
N HIS A 412 -3.82 -54.67 -34.38
CA HIS A 412 -5.23 -54.65 -34.02
C HIS A 412 -6.07 -55.40 -35.08
N ALA A 413 -5.78 -55.22 -36.37
CA ALA A 413 -6.43 -55.99 -37.43
C ALA A 413 -6.23 -57.50 -37.26
N LEU A 414 -4.99 -57.94 -37.02
CA LEU A 414 -4.68 -59.35 -36.74
C LEU A 414 -5.46 -59.90 -35.54
N ILE A 415 -5.51 -59.12 -34.45
CA ILE A 415 -6.22 -59.53 -33.24
C ILE A 415 -7.74 -59.60 -33.46
N MET A 416 -8.31 -58.68 -34.23
CA MET A 416 -9.72 -58.74 -34.61
C MET A 416 -10.03 -59.95 -35.50
N ASP A 417 -9.15 -60.27 -36.44
CA ASP A 417 -9.26 -61.47 -37.28
C ASP A 417 -9.21 -62.75 -36.42
N ILE A 418 -8.31 -62.80 -35.43
CA ILE A 418 -8.24 -63.90 -34.45
C ILE A 418 -9.54 -63.99 -33.64
N SER A 419 -10.06 -62.85 -33.15
CA SER A 419 -11.32 -62.81 -32.38
C SER A 419 -12.50 -63.32 -33.21
N GLN A 420 -12.60 -62.90 -34.47
CA GLN A 420 -13.65 -63.37 -35.40
C GLN A 420 -13.51 -64.86 -35.72
N THR A 421 -12.29 -65.34 -35.97
CA THR A 421 -12.01 -66.75 -36.26
C THR A 421 -12.35 -67.66 -35.08
N LEU A 422 -12.15 -67.17 -33.86
CA LEU A 422 -12.49 -67.89 -32.63
C LEU A 422 -13.95 -67.67 -32.19
N GLY A 423 -14.68 -66.75 -32.84
CA GLY A 423 -16.08 -66.43 -32.52
C GLY A 423 -16.26 -65.69 -31.19
N VAL A 424 -15.25 -64.94 -30.76
CA VAL A 424 -15.18 -64.30 -29.45
C VAL A 424 -15.46 -62.80 -29.59
N SER A 425 -16.28 -62.26 -28.68
CA SER A 425 -16.73 -60.85 -28.73
C SER A 425 -15.83 -59.89 -27.95
N HIS A 426 -15.08 -60.38 -26.96
CA HIS A 426 -14.17 -59.59 -26.13
C HIS A 426 -12.72 -60.08 -26.28
N LEU A 427 -11.79 -59.12 -26.35
CA LEU A 427 -10.34 -59.37 -26.48
C LEU A 427 -9.78 -60.28 -25.38
N ASP A 428 -10.27 -60.12 -24.15
CA ASP A 428 -9.81 -60.87 -22.98
C ASP A 428 -10.16 -62.36 -23.05
N ASP A 429 -11.16 -62.70 -23.86
CA ASP A 429 -11.66 -64.06 -24.03
C ASP A 429 -10.91 -64.84 -25.13
N ILE A 430 -10.03 -64.18 -25.90
CA ILE A 430 -9.22 -64.79 -26.96
C ILE A 430 -8.26 -65.85 -26.39
N LEU A 431 -7.53 -65.53 -25.31
CA LEU A 431 -6.59 -66.47 -24.69
C LEU A 431 -7.29 -67.68 -24.05
N PRO A 432 -8.39 -67.51 -23.27
CA PRO A 432 -9.22 -68.63 -22.82
C PRO A 432 -9.75 -69.51 -23.96
N ALA A 433 -10.24 -68.91 -25.06
CA ALA A 433 -10.75 -69.66 -26.20
C ALA A 433 -9.66 -70.49 -26.89
N LEU A 434 -8.48 -69.92 -27.12
CA LEU A 434 -7.31 -70.63 -27.65
C LEU A 434 -6.85 -71.78 -26.75
N ARG A 435 -6.86 -71.57 -25.42
CA ARG A 435 -6.54 -72.63 -24.46
C ARG A 435 -7.56 -73.78 -24.51
N SER A 436 -8.85 -73.46 -24.71
CA SER A 436 -9.88 -74.50 -24.87
C SER A 436 -9.72 -75.32 -26.17
N LEU A 437 -9.27 -74.68 -27.26
CA LEU A 437 -9.03 -75.35 -28.55
C LEU A 437 -7.79 -76.23 -28.52
N THR A 438 -6.72 -75.78 -27.87
CA THR A 438 -5.49 -76.58 -27.68
C THR A 438 -5.73 -77.76 -26.74
N GLN A 439 -6.60 -77.62 -25.74
CA GLN A 439 -6.96 -78.72 -24.84
C GLN A 439 -7.88 -79.76 -25.51
N LYS A 440 -8.73 -79.36 -26.45
CA LYS A 440 -9.53 -80.27 -27.30
C LYS A 440 -8.73 -81.04 -28.36
N HIS A 441 -7.45 -80.72 -28.54
CA HIS A 441 -6.54 -81.41 -29.49
C HIS A 441 -5.56 -82.37 -28.80
N CYS A 442 -5.64 -82.50 -27.46
CA CYS A 442 -4.82 -83.43 -26.66
C CYS A 442 -5.63 -84.59 -26.04
N ASP A 443 -6.92 -84.68 -26.34
CA ASP A 443 -7.74 -85.89 -26.22
C ASP A 443 -8.00 -86.43 -27.64
#